data_AF-A0A918XLH8-F1
#
_entry.id   AF-A0A918XLH8-F1
#
_cell.length_a   1.000
_cell.length_b   1.000
_cell.length_c   1.000
_cell.angle_alpha   90.00
_cell.angle_beta   90.00
_cell.angle_gamma   90.00
#
_symmetry.space_group_name_H-M   'P 1'
#
loop_
_entity.id
_entity.type
_entity.pdbx_description
1 polymer ?
#
loop_
_entity_poly.entity_id
_entity_poly.type
_entity_poly.pdbx_seq_one_letter_code
_entity_poly.pdbx_strand_id
1 'polypeptide(L)' 'MLKKTALTAAVLAMTLGVAACGGSTTTVKQTETQGQQLLDLKEAYDSGVISEREYNDAKKRILKGKT' A
#
# COMPACT_ATOMS: atom_id res chain seq x y z
N MET A 1 3.84 52.02 33.74
CA MET A 1 3.07 51.46 32.61
C MET A 1 4.00 50.59 31.75
N LEU A 2 4.48 49.43 32.23
CA LEU A 2 5.46 48.61 31.47
C LEU A 2 5.39 47.11 31.86
N LYS A 3 4.18 46.58 32.12
CA LYS A 3 3.99 45.20 32.60
C LYS A 3 2.96 44.36 31.84
N LYS A 4 2.44 44.87 30.70
CA LYS A 4 1.44 44.17 29.88
C LYS A 4 1.94 43.70 28.51
N THR A 5 3.17 44.03 28.14
CA THR A 5 3.73 43.70 26.81
C THR A 5 4.58 42.42 26.80
N ALA A 6 4.82 41.78 27.94
CA ALA A 6 5.61 40.54 28.02
C ALA A 6 4.78 39.25 27.79
N LEU A 7 3.45 39.37 27.67
CA LEU A 7 2.55 38.22 27.56
C LEU A 7 2.16 37.83 26.13
N THR A 8 2.54 38.63 25.11
CA THR A 8 2.09 38.42 23.72
C THR A 8 3.16 37.93 22.75
N ALA A 9 4.39 37.65 23.21
CA ALA A 9 5.48 37.22 22.33
C ALA A 9 5.85 35.73 22.41
N ALA A 10 5.18 34.95 23.27
CA ALA A 10 5.55 33.54 23.51
C ALA A 10 4.74 32.50 22.71
N VAL A 11 3.70 32.92 21.98
CA VAL A 11 2.75 31.99 21.32
C VAL A 11 3.11 31.69 19.85
N LEU A 12 4.02 32.46 19.23
CA LEU A 12 4.29 32.35 17.78
C LEU A 12 5.45 31.42 17.39
N ALA A 13 6.10 30.74 18.33
CA ALA A 13 7.29 29.93 18.05
C ALA A 13 7.07 28.41 17.99
N MET A 14 5.83 27.92 18.18
CA MET A 14 5.57 26.47 18.38
C MET A 14 4.90 25.73 17.22
N THR A 15 4.58 26.38 16.09
CA THR A 15 3.81 25.75 15.00
C THR A 15 4.62 25.28 13.80
N LEU A 16 5.95 25.45 13.79
CA LEU A 16 6.78 25.11 12.62
C LEU A 16 7.43 23.71 12.67
N GLY A 17 7.10 22.88 13.68
CA GLY A 17 7.81 21.62 13.94
C GLY A 17 7.22 20.33 13.35
N VAL A 18 6.06 20.35 12.66
CA VAL A 18 5.34 19.10 12.31
C VAL A 18 4.97 19.00 10.83
N ALA A 19 5.87 19.41 9.93
CA ALA A 19 5.74 19.16 8.49
C ALA A 19 6.75 18.12 7.96
N ALA A 20 7.31 17.29 8.84
CA ALA A 20 8.18 16.17 8.47
C ALA A 20 7.49 14.83 8.71
N CYS A 21 6.22 14.69 8.32
CA CYS A 21 5.68 13.37 8.01
C CYS A 21 6.10 13.05 6.58
N GLY A 22 7.37 12.65 6.42
CA GLY A 22 7.85 11.96 5.24
C GLY A 22 7.20 10.58 5.19
N GLY A 23 5.91 10.53 4.86
CA GLY A 23 5.24 9.32 4.46
C GLY A 23 5.77 8.94 3.10
N SER A 24 6.91 8.24 3.07
CA SER A 24 7.26 7.45 1.90
C SER A 24 6.01 6.65 1.54
N THR A 25 5.48 6.87 0.34
CA THR A 25 4.52 5.96 -0.28
C THR A 25 5.26 4.64 -0.48
N THR A 26 5.40 3.87 0.59
CA THR A 26 5.71 2.46 0.51
C THR A 26 4.48 1.87 -0.15
N THR A 27 4.48 1.82 -1.48
CA THR A 27 3.61 0.91 -2.21
C THR A 27 4.00 -0.47 -1.68
N VAL A 28 3.26 -0.93 -0.67
CA VAL A 28 3.31 -2.30 -0.20
C VAL A 28 2.80 -3.09 -1.40
N LYS A 29 3.73 -3.50 -2.27
CA LYS A 29 3.46 -4.59 -3.19
C LYS A 29 3.20 -5.77 -2.29
N GLN A 30 1.91 -6.03 -2.00
CA GLN A 30 1.47 -7.34 -1.55
C GLN A 30 1.98 -8.30 -2.62
N THR A 31 3.14 -8.88 -2.32
CA THR A 31 3.72 -9.92 -3.14
C THR A 31 2.93 -11.14 -2.72
N GLU A 32 1.74 -11.26 -3.31
CA GLU A 32 0.93 -12.46 -3.12
C GLU A 32 1.81 -13.64 -3.46
N THR A 33 1.86 -14.61 -2.55
CA THR A 33 2.68 -15.79 -2.75
C THR A 33 2.19 -16.51 -4.02
N GLN A 34 3.09 -17.24 -4.69
CA GLN A 34 2.72 -18.03 -5.86
C GLN A 34 1.53 -18.97 -5.56
N GLY A 35 1.43 -19.46 -4.32
CA GLY A 35 0.30 -20.27 -3.85
C GLY A 35 -1.02 -19.50 -3.84
N GLN A 36 -1.03 -18.27 -3.31
CA GLN A 36 -2.25 -17.46 -3.24
C GLN A 36 -2.77 -17.12 -4.65
N GLN A 37 -1.87 -16.74 -5.56
CA GLN A 37 -2.23 -16.46 -6.94
C GLN A 37 -2.86 -17.67 -7.66
N LEU A 38 -2.45 -18.89 -7.31
CA LEU A 38 -3.03 -20.12 -7.87
C LEU A 38 -4.40 -20.44 -7.27
N LEU A 39 -4.62 -20.13 -5.99
CA LEU A 39 -5.92 -20.29 -5.34
C LEU A 39 -6.94 -19.32 -5.93
N ASP A 40 -6.59 -18.04 -6.04
CA ASP A 40 -7.44 -17.01 -6.62
C ASP A 40 -7.78 -17.33 -8.08
N LEU A 41 -6.79 -17.82 -8.83
CA LEU A 41 -6.99 -18.25 -10.22
C LEU A 41 -7.96 -19.45 -10.31
N LYS A 42 -7.88 -20.39 -9.37
CA LYS A 42 -8.80 -21.52 -9.30
C LYS A 42 -10.22 -21.07 -8.96
N GLU A 43 -10.37 -20.15 -8.02
CA GLU A 43 -11.68 -19.60 -7.66
C GLU A 43 -12.33 -18.86 -8.83
N ALA A 44 -11.56 -18.06 -9.58
CA ALA A 44 -12.05 -17.38 -10.79
C ALA A 44 -12.53 -18.36 -11.86
N TYR A 45 -11.86 -19.52 -12.00
CA TYR A 45 -12.29 -20.57 -12.92
C TYR A 45 -13.54 -21.29 -12.42
N ASP A 46 -13.57 -21.68 -11.14
CA ASP A 46 -14.69 -22.41 -10.54
C ASP A 46 -15.97 -21.54 -10.50
N SER A 47 -15.83 -20.21 -10.38
CA SER A 47 -16.93 -19.24 -10.47
C SER A 47 -17.34 -18.90 -11.92
N GLY A 48 -16.66 -19.44 -12.93
CA GLY A 48 -16.96 -19.19 -14.34
C GLY A 48 -16.59 -17.80 -14.84
N VAL A 49 -15.81 -17.03 -14.07
CA VAL A 49 -15.32 -15.69 -14.46
C VAL A 49 -14.32 -15.78 -15.61
N ILE A 50 -13.55 -16.86 -15.67
CA ILE A 50 -12.58 -17.14 -16.72
C ILE A 50 -12.82 -18.51 -17.35
N SER A 51 -12.42 -18.66 -18.62
CA SER A 51 -12.47 -19.93 -19.33
C SER A 51 -11.34 -20.88 -18.93
N GLU A 52 -11.49 -22.17 -19.23
CA GLU A 52 -10.46 -23.19 -18.99
C GLU A 52 -9.12 -22.85 -19.68
N ARG A 53 -9.19 -22.25 -20.89
CA ARG A 53 -8.00 -21.83 -21.63
C ARG A 53 -7.25 -20.74 -20.88
N GLU A 54 -7.96 -19.73 -20.40
CA GLU A 54 -7.37 -18.61 -19.63
C GLU A 54 -6.81 -19.10 -18.29
N TYR A 55 -7.51 -20.02 -17.62
CA TYR A 55 -7.01 -20.69 -16.41
C TYR A 55 -5.67 -21.39 -16.67
N ASN A 56 -5.60 -22.21 -17.72
CA ASN A 56 -4.40 -22.98 -18.04
C ASN A 56 -3.20 -22.10 -18.42
N ASP A 57 -3.44 -21.02 -19.17
CA ASP A 57 -2.38 -20.10 -19.58
C ASP A 57 -1.87 -19.28 -18.39
N ALA A 58 -2.77 -18.78 -17.54
CA ALA A 58 -2.40 -18.06 -16.31
C ALA A 58 -1.63 -18.97 -15.33
N LYS A 59 -2.09 -20.21 -15.13
CA LYS A 59 -1.43 -21.20 -14.28
C LYS A 59 0.01 -21.47 -14.71
N LYS A 60 0.23 -21.65 -16.02
CA LYS A 60 1.59 -21.82 -16.58
C LYS A 60 2.46 -20.60 -16.32
N ARG A 61 1.94 -19.39 -16.50
CA ARG A 61 2.68 -18.15 -16.24
C ARG A 61 3.09 -18.01 -14.79
N ILE A 62 2.17 -18.30 -13.86
CA ILE A 62 2.42 -18.23 -12.42
C ILE A 62 3.52 -19.24 -12.03
N LEU A 63 3.45 -20.48 -12.54
CA LEU A 63 4.42 -21.54 -12.24
C LEU A 63 5.79 -21.35 -12.93
N LYS A 64 5.85 -20.69 -14.08
CA LYS A 64 7.09 -20.47 -14.84
C LYS A 64 8.09 -19.57 -14.12
N GLY A 65 7.65 -18.77 -13.13
CA GLY A 65 8.53 -17.98 -12.27
C GLY A 65 9.37 -18.80 -11.28
N LYS A 66 9.26 -20.14 -11.29
CA LYS A 66 9.98 -21.07 -10.40
C LYS A 66 11.22 -21.69 -11.07
N THR A 67 12.03 -20.87 -11.75
CA THR A 67 13.37 -21.26 -12.24
C THR A 67 14.44 -20.83 -11.25
#